data_AF-A0AAD8J0K0-F1
#
_entry.id   AF-A0AAD8J0K0-F1
#
_cell.length_a   1.000
_cell.length_b   1.000
_cell.length_c   1.000
_cell.angle_alpha   90.00
_cell.angle_beta   90.00
_cell.angle_gamma   90.00
#
_symmetry.space_group_name_H-M   'P 1'
#
loop_
_entity.id
_entity.type
_entity.pdbx_description
1 polymer ?
#
loop_
_entity_poly.entity_id
_entity_poly.type
_entity_poly.pdbx_seq_one_letter_code
_entity_poly.pdbx_strand_id
1 'polypeptide(L)'
;MKKLSSVSLQSLPIALIVSIMHQVLVGGFEDFFNFFIAWSQTQRPIVIVRLLEEFPLREIYKYGNIGSMGDIVCFNRFFNIVDRLIVADAIIYTSCRNLIAGVGSSDDHFLVLDRLTFEGHFSSMVANIIFRFFSRKNKKGPTLQALVGIYNRPYYERDLVVALNYIQVIWSTVGDSEIVIKVDIEASCAAHGGGSKVDIEASIEECLFCSHAMIVNSFSSSLG
;
A
#
# COMPACT_ATOMS: atom_id res chain seq x y z
N MET A 1 -37.03 -36.32 -11.12
CA MET A 1 -35.91 -35.83 -10.28
C MET A 1 -35.23 -34.67 -11.00
N LYS A 2 -35.39 -33.43 -10.52
CA LYS A 2 -34.60 -32.30 -11.02
C LYS A 2 -33.15 -32.54 -10.57
N LYS A 3 -32.21 -32.67 -11.52
CA LYS A 3 -30.78 -32.59 -11.21
C LYS A 3 -30.54 -31.23 -10.57
N LEU A 4 -30.26 -31.21 -9.27
CA LEU A 4 -29.55 -30.11 -8.63
C LEU A 4 -28.20 -30.05 -9.35
N SER A 5 -28.06 -29.14 -10.30
CA SER A 5 -26.76 -28.82 -10.89
C SER A 5 -25.87 -28.40 -9.73
N SER A 6 -24.81 -29.17 -9.47
CA SER A 6 -23.77 -28.78 -8.53
C SER A 6 -23.28 -27.41 -8.95
N VAL A 7 -23.54 -26.38 -8.13
CA VAL A 7 -23.03 -25.03 -8.38
C VAL A 7 -21.51 -25.15 -8.37
N SER A 8 -20.90 -24.96 -9.53
CA SER A 8 -19.45 -24.99 -9.65
C SER A 8 -18.88 -23.75 -8.99
N LEU A 9 -17.80 -23.90 -8.22
CA LEU A 9 -17.07 -22.79 -7.59
C LEU A 9 -16.70 -21.71 -8.63
N GLN A 10 -16.53 -22.13 -9.89
CA GLN A 10 -16.18 -21.27 -11.03
C GLN A 10 -17.31 -20.32 -11.45
N SER A 11 -18.56 -20.68 -11.15
CA SER A 11 -19.76 -19.91 -11.52
C SER A 11 -20.24 -18.97 -10.41
N LEU A 12 -19.54 -18.94 -9.27
CA LEU A 12 -19.93 -18.08 -8.16
C LEU A 12 -19.65 -16.60 -8.48
N PRO A 13 -20.55 -15.68 -8.08
CA PRO A 13 -20.29 -14.25 -8.09
C PRO A 13 -19.00 -13.87 -7.35
N ILE A 14 -18.29 -12.86 -7.86
CA ILE A 14 -17.03 -12.35 -7.28
C ILE A 14 -17.20 -12.01 -5.80
N ALA A 15 -18.29 -11.33 -5.42
CA ALA A 15 -18.57 -10.99 -4.02
C ALA A 15 -18.63 -12.21 -3.08
N LEU A 16 -19.13 -13.36 -3.56
CA LEU A 16 -19.11 -14.60 -2.79
C LEU A 16 -17.71 -15.19 -2.70
N ILE A 17 -16.91 -15.08 -3.78
CA ILE A 17 -15.49 -15.48 -3.74
C ILE A 17 -14.70 -14.62 -2.76
N VAL A 18 -14.89 -13.30 -2.75
CA VAL A 18 -14.30 -12.37 -1.76
C VAL A 18 -14.66 -12.81 -0.33
N SER A 19 -15.93 -13.13 -0.09
CA SER A 19 -16.40 -13.58 1.23
C SER A 19 -15.73 -14.90 1.64
N ILE A 20 -15.59 -15.85 0.71
CA ILE A 20 -14.88 -17.11 0.96
C ILE A 20 -13.41 -16.84 1.24
N MET A 21 -12.75 -15.97 0.48
CA MET A 21 -11.35 -15.59 0.70
C MET A 21 -11.13 -15.01 2.09
N HIS A 22 -12.01 -14.12 2.57
CA HIS A 22 -11.96 -13.62 3.95
C HIS A 22 -12.07 -14.76 4.96
N GLN A 23 -12.99 -15.70 4.75
CA GLN A 23 -13.19 -16.82 5.66
C GLN A 23 -11.99 -17.77 5.68
N VAL A 24 -11.40 -18.08 4.52
CA VAL A 24 -10.22 -18.94 4.42
C VAL A 24 -8.99 -18.27 5.04
N LEU A 25 -8.87 -16.95 4.91
CA LEU A 25 -7.78 -16.17 5.52
C LEU A 25 -7.75 -16.27 7.06
N VAL A 26 -8.88 -16.60 7.71
CA VAL A 26 -8.92 -16.87 9.16
C VAL A 26 -8.11 -18.11 9.54
N GLY A 27 -8.02 -19.10 8.64
CA GLY A 27 -7.20 -20.31 8.84
C GLY A 27 -5.70 -20.08 8.69
N GLY A 28 -5.31 -19.02 7.98
CA GLY A 28 -3.93 -18.68 7.67
C GLY A 28 -3.79 -18.14 6.25
N PHE A 29 -2.63 -17.55 5.95
CA PHE A 29 -2.35 -17.07 4.61
C PHE A 29 -2.05 -18.23 3.64
N GLU A 30 -1.44 -19.31 4.12
CA GLU A 30 -1.21 -20.51 3.30
C GLU A 30 -2.52 -21.09 2.76
N ASP A 31 -3.54 -21.24 3.59
CA ASP A 31 -4.86 -21.70 3.16
C ASP A 31 -5.50 -20.74 2.17
N PHE A 32 -5.41 -19.43 2.44
CA PHE A 32 -5.88 -18.39 1.53
C PHE A 32 -5.21 -18.49 0.16
N PHE A 33 -3.89 -18.67 0.14
CA PHE A 33 -3.11 -18.77 -1.09
C PHE A 33 -3.46 -20.04 -1.87
N ASN A 34 -3.58 -21.18 -1.18
CA ASN A 34 -3.96 -22.44 -1.80
C ASN A 34 -5.35 -22.35 -2.42
N PHE A 35 -6.31 -21.74 -1.73
CA PHE A 35 -7.64 -21.46 -2.28
C PHE A 35 -7.58 -20.54 -3.50
N PHE A 36 -6.84 -19.42 -3.41
CA PHE A 36 -6.68 -18.48 -4.51
C PHE A 36 -6.11 -19.15 -5.75
N ILE A 37 -5.04 -19.95 -5.61
CA ILE A 37 -4.43 -20.68 -6.72
C ILE A 37 -5.43 -21.67 -7.34
N ALA A 38 -6.09 -22.49 -6.52
CA ALA A 38 -7.06 -23.47 -7.02
C ALA A 38 -8.23 -22.80 -7.76
N TRP A 39 -8.76 -21.69 -7.23
CA TRP A 39 -9.83 -20.94 -7.89
C TRP A 39 -9.31 -20.27 -9.17
N SER A 40 -8.16 -19.59 -9.13
CA SER A 40 -7.59 -18.83 -10.25
C SER A 40 -7.31 -19.67 -11.49
N GLN A 41 -6.92 -20.94 -11.33
CA GLN A 41 -6.69 -21.89 -12.43
C GLN A 41 -7.92 -22.12 -13.31
N THR A 42 -9.11 -21.84 -12.77
CA THR A 42 -10.39 -22.02 -13.46
C THR A 42 -10.95 -20.73 -14.07
N GLN A 43 -10.22 -19.63 -13.94
CA GLN A 43 -10.71 -18.28 -14.25
C GLN A 43 -9.91 -17.63 -15.38
N ARG A 44 -10.55 -16.70 -16.08
CA ARG A 44 -9.85 -15.83 -17.03
C ARG A 44 -9.07 -14.76 -16.26
N PRO A 45 -7.91 -14.30 -16.77
CA PRO A 45 -7.11 -13.26 -16.12
C PRO A 45 -7.91 -12.01 -15.70
N ILE A 46 -8.80 -11.52 -16.57
CA ILE A 46 -9.63 -10.34 -16.27
C ILE A 46 -10.57 -10.54 -15.05
N VAL A 47 -11.03 -11.77 -14.80
CA VAL A 47 -11.89 -12.08 -13.65
C VAL A 47 -11.05 -12.12 -12.37
N ILE A 48 -9.81 -12.62 -12.46
CA ILE A 48 -8.85 -12.62 -11.35
C ILE A 48 -8.49 -11.18 -10.97
N VAL A 49 -8.17 -10.33 -11.95
CA VAL A 49 -7.88 -8.91 -11.72
C VAL A 49 -9.06 -8.24 -11.03
N ARG A 50 -10.29 -8.42 -11.54
CA ARG A 50 -11.49 -7.83 -10.93
C ARG A 50 -11.71 -8.31 -9.49
N LEU A 51 -11.49 -9.59 -9.21
CA LEU A 51 -11.54 -10.10 -7.83
C LEU A 51 -10.53 -9.40 -6.93
N LEU A 52 -9.29 -9.21 -7.40
CA LEU A 52 -8.21 -8.59 -6.65
C LEU A 52 -8.41 -7.07 -6.45
N GLU A 53 -9.13 -6.42 -7.36
CA GLU A 53 -9.58 -5.03 -7.20
C GLU A 53 -10.73 -4.88 -6.19
N GLU A 54 -11.60 -5.88 -6.09
CA GLU A 54 -12.70 -5.92 -5.11
C GLU A 54 -12.24 -6.40 -3.72
N PHE A 55 -11.16 -7.20 -3.65
CA PHE A 55 -10.60 -7.70 -2.38
C PHE A 55 -9.65 -6.67 -1.75
N PRO A 56 -9.75 -6.40 -0.43
CA PRO A 56 -8.93 -5.38 0.23
C PRO A 56 -7.48 -5.85 0.46
N LEU A 57 -6.66 -5.87 -0.59
CA LEU A 57 -5.27 -6.34 -0.56
C LEU A 57 -4.40 -5.63 0.49
N ARG A 58 -4.73 -4.38 0.84
CA ARG A 58 -4.02 -3.62 1.86
C ARG A 58 -4.15 -4.23 3.27
N GLU A 59 -5.25 -4.92 3.57
CA GLU A 59 -5.48 -5.55 4.88
C GLU A 59 -4.57 -6.77 5.13
N ILE A 60 -4.03 -7.35 4.06
CA ILE A 60 -3.17 -8.54 4.15
C ILE A 60 -1.68 -8.22 4.13
N TYR A 61 -1.26 -6.95 4.00
CA TYR A 61 0.17 -6.58 4.00
C TYR A 61 0.96 -7.07 5.22
N LYS A 62 0.29 -7.20 6.36
CA LYS A 62 0.85 -7.71 7.62
C LYS A 62 1.43 -9.13 7.49
N TYR A 63 0.93 -9.95 6.55
CA TYR A 63 1.47 -11.30 6.33
C TYR A 63 2.85 -11.30 5.65
N GLY A 64 3.40 -10.12 5.32
CA GLY A 64 4.80 -9.97 4.94
C GLY A 64 5.77 -10.38 6.05
N ASN A 65 5.38 -10.28 7.32
CA ASN A 65 6.19 -10.68 8.48
C ASN A 65 5.40 -11.36 9.61
N ILE A 66 4.06 -11.43 9.55
CA ILE A 66 3.21 -12.09 10.55
C ILE A 66 2.74 -13.46 10.04
N GLY A 67 2.82 -14.47 10.90
CA GLY A 67 2.31 -15.82 10.64
C GLY A 67 3.41 -16.88 10.71
N SER A 68 3.10 -18.08 10.24
CA SER A 68 4.09 -19.14 10.07
C SER A 68 5.05 -18.82 8.92
N MET A 69 6.18 -19.52 8.84
CA MET A 69 7.08 -19.41 7.67
C MET A 69 6.36 -19.81 6.37
N GLY A 70 5.39 -20.74 6.43
CA GLY A 70 4.53 -21.11 5.31
C GLY A 70 3.68 -19.93 4.83
N ASP A 71 3.07 -19.20 5.77
CA ASP A 71 2.27 -18.00 5.47
C ASP A 71 3.10 -16.93 4.78
N ILE A 72 4.28 -16.61 5.32
CA ILE A 72 5.17 -15.58 4.77
C ILE A 72 5.64 -15.95 3.36
N VAL A 73 5.99 -17.22 3.12
CA VAL A 73 6.39 -17.69 1.78
C VAL A 73 5.22 -17.61 0.81
N CYS A 74 4.03 -18.04 1.22
CA CYS A 74 2.81 -17.98 0.40
C CYS A 74 2.41 -16.53 0.10
N PHE A 75 2.53 -15.63 1.07
CA PHE A 75 2.31 -14.20 0.92
C PHE A 75 3.23 -13.59 -0.14
N ASN A 76 4.54 -13.84 -0.03
CA ASN A 76 5.49 -13.32 -1.00
C ASN A 76 5.21 -13.87 -2.41
N ARG A 77 4.82 -15.14 -2.54
CA ARG A 77 4.42 -15.74 -3.82
C ARG A 77 3.14 -15.11 -4.38
N PHE A 78 2.13 -14.92 -3.53
CA PHE A 78 0.88 -14.27 -3.89
C PHE A 78 1.12 -12.85 -4.41
N PHE A 79 1.84 -12.02 -3.66
CA PHE A 79 2.11 -10.64 -4.07
C PHE A 79 2.91 -10.55 -5.37
N ASN A 80 3.87 -11.46 -5.59
CA ASN A 80 4.58 -11.55 -6.88
C ASN A 80 3.65 -11.88 -8.06
N ILE A 81 2.59 -12.68 -7.86
CA ILE A 81 1.60 -12.98 -8.89
C ILE A 81 0.72 -11.75 -9.14
N VAL A 82 0.22 -11.14 -8.07
CA VAL A 82 -0.70 -9.99 -8.15
C VAL A 82 -0.01 -8.76 -8.76
N ASP A 83 1.28 -8.54 -8.44
CA ASP A 83 2.12 -7.52 -9.05
C ASP A 83 2.24 -7.70 -10.57
N ARG A 84 2.47 -8.94 -11.03
CA ARG A 84 2.50 -9.29 -12.47
C ARG A 84 1.15 -9.13 -13.18
N LEU A 85 0.05 -9.17 -12.43
CA LEU A 85 -1.29 -8.86 -12.93
C LEU A 85 -1.57 -7.34 -12.99
N ILE A 86 -0.57 -6.52 -12.63
CA ILE A 86 -0.63 -5.05 -12.68
C ILE A 86 -1.72 -4.48 -11.75
N VAL A 87 -1.95 -5.13 -10.61
CA VAL A 87 -2.87 -4.61 -9.60
C VAL A 87 -2.16 -3.55 -8.76
N ALA A 88 -2.71 -2.34 -8.72
CA ALA A 88 -2.07 -1.17 -8.13
C ALA A 88 -1.63 -1.37 -6.68
N ASP A 89 -2.46 -1.95 -5.82
CA ASP A 89 -2.13 -2.18 -4.41
C ASP A 89 -0.93 -3.14 -4.24
N ALA A 90 -0.75 -4.13 -5.12
CA ALA A 90 0.43 -4.99 -5.07
C ALA A 90 1.69 -4.28 -5.57
N ILE A 91 1.56 -3.48 -6.63
CA ILE A 91 2.67 -2.68 -7.14
C ILE A 91 3.16 -1.69 -6.06
N ILE A 92 2.23 -0.99 -5.40
CA ILE A 92 2.57 -0.06 -4.30
C ILE A 92 3.27 -0.81 -3.18
N TYR A 93 2.74 -1.97 -2.76
CA TYR A 93 3.38 -2.81 -1.74
C TYR A 93 4.82 -3.15 -2.13
N THR A 94 5.02 -3.71 -3.33
CA THR A 94 6.33 -4.15 -3.83
C THR A 94 7.31 -2.99 -3.92
N SER A 95 6.91 -1.86 -4.54
CA SER A 95 7.78 -0.68 -4.67
C SER A 95 8.15 -0.08 -3.33
N CYS A 96 7.19 0.07 -2.40
CA CYS A 96 7.47 0.58 -1.06
C CYS A 96 8.42 -0.36 -0.31
N ARG A 97 8.12 -1.65 -0.28
CA ARG A 97 8.95 -2.67 0.38
C ARG A 97 10.37 -2.67 -0.17
N ASN A 98 10.54 -2.59 -1.49
CA ASN A 98 11.85 -2.58 -2.12
C ASN A 98 12.62 -1.28 -1.86
N LEU A 99 11.93 -0.13 -1.78
CA LEU A 99 12.55 1.14 -1.38
C LEU A 99 13.05 1.07 0.07
N ILE A 100 12.25 0.49 0.99
CA ILE A 100 12.65 0.31 2.40
C ILE A 100 13.84 -0.63 2.52
N ALA A 101 13.80 -1.77 1.81
CA ALA A 101 14.84 -2.79 1.87
C ALA A 101 16.11 -2.45 1.05
N GLY A 102 16.10 -1.35 0.29
CA GLY A 102 17.20 -0.99 -0.62
C GLY A 102 17.39 -1.98 -1.78
N VAL A 103 16.33 -2.64 -2.24
CA VAL A 103 16.38 -3.67 -3.28
C VAL A 103 16.05 -3.09 -4.65
N GLY A 104 16.96 -3.28 -5.61
CA GLY A 104 16.77 -2.83 -7.01
C GLY A 104 17.01 -1.33 -7.22
N SER A 105 16.58 -0.82 -8.37
CA SER A 105 16.72 0.60 -8.72
C SER A 105 15.65 1.44 -8.02
N SER A 106 16.08 2.33 -7.12
CA SER A 106 15.16 3.28 -6.48
C SER A 106 14.47 4.19 -7.50
N ASP A 107 15.14 4.55 -8.60
CA ASP A 107 14.51 5.37 -9.65
C ASP A 107 13.40 4.61 -10.39
N ASP A 108 13.54 3.30 -10.59
CA ASP A 108 12.51 2.47 -11.23
C ASP A 108 11.28 2.37 -10.32
N HIS A 109 11.48 2.15 -9.02
CA HIS A 109 10.39 2.14 -8.05
C HIS A 109 9.68 3.49 -7.98
N PHE A 110 10.42 4.60 -8.01
CA PHE A 110 9.82 5.94 -8.05
C PHE A 110 9.08 6.20 -9.36
N LEU A 111 9.56 5.73 -10.51
CA LEU A 111 8.84 5.87 -11.79
C LEU A 111 7.51 5.11 -11.77
N VAL A 112 7.47 3.94 -11.16
CA VAL A 112 6.25 3.16 -11.00
C VAL A 112 5.26 3.88 -10.07
N LEU A 113 5.73 4.42 -8.94
CA LEU A 113 4.90 5.23 -8.04
C LEU A 113 4.42 6.53 -8.71
N ASP A 114 5.23 7.17 -9.56
CA ASP A 114 4.84 8.36 -10.33
C ASP A 114 3.70 8.02 -11.29
N ARG A 115 3.78 6.88 -11.98
CA ARG A 115 2.72 6.41 -12.89
C ARG A 115 1.39 6.21 -12.14
N LEU A 116 1.42 5.47 -11.02
CA LEU A 116 0.21 5.23 -10.22
C LEU A 116 -0.34 6.51 -9.59
N THR A 117 0.54 7.45 -9.20
CA THR A 117 0.15 8.79 -8.74
C THR A 117 -0.61 9.54 -9.84
N PHE A 118 -0.09 9.52 -11.08
CA PHE A 118 -0.74 10.13 -12.24
C PHE A 118 -2.11 9.51 -12.53
N GLU A 119 -2.25 8.20 -12.35
CA GLU A 119 -3.50 7.45 -12.49
C GLU A 119 -4.50 7.69 -11.34
N GLY A 120 -4.13 8.46 -10.31
CA GLY A 120 -5.03 8.84 -9.23
C GLY A 120 -5.01 7.90 -8.02
N HIS A 121 -4.03 6.99 -7.92
CA HIS A 121 -3.89 6.10 -6.77
C HIS A 121 -3.37 6.84 -5.54
N PHE A 122 -4.25 7.10 -4.59
CA PHE A 122 -3.97 7.91 -3.41
C PHE A 122 -2.86 7.36 -2.52
N SER A 123 -2.84 6.06 -2.23
CA SER A 123 -1.75 5.43 -1.47
C SER A 123 -0.39 5.61 -2.16
N SER A 124 -0.37 5.62 -3.51
CA SER A 124 0.84 5.89 -4.26
C SER A 124 1.30 7.34 -4.10
N MET A 125 0.38 8.32 -4.09
CA MET A 125 0.71 9.73 -3.84
C MET A 125 1.38 9.91 -2.47
N VAL A 126 0.80 9.29 -1.44
CA VAL A 126 1.33 9.35 -0.06
C VAL A 126 2.69 8.66 0.03
N ALA A 127 2.82 7.45 -0.51
CA ALA A 127 4.10 6.73 -0.55
C ALA A 127 5.19 7.52 -1.29
N ASN A 128 4.85 8.13 -2.41
CA ASN A 128 5.77 8.90 -3.22
C ASN A 128 6.36 10.09 -2.44
N ILE A 129 5.52 10.82 -1.70
CA ILE A 129 5.94 11.92 -0.83
C ILE A 129 6.88 11.41 0.27
N ILE A 130 6.46 10.38 1.01
CA ILE A 130 7.22 9.81 2.12
C ILE A 130 8.60 9.34 1.64
N PHE A 131 8.65 8.43 0.68
CA PHE A 131 9.91 7.81 0.27
C PHE A 131 10.85 8.77 -0.46
N ARG A 132 10.35 9.76 -1.20
CA ARG A 132 11.21 10.79 -1.80
C ARG A 132 11.88 11.65 -0.75
N PHE A 133 11.13 12.00 0.31
CA PHE A 133 11.67 12.73 1.44
C PHE A 133 12.81 11.93 2.11
N PHE A 134 12.55 10.68 2.51
CA PHE A 134 13.56 9.83 3.15
C PHE A 134 14.78 9.53 2.24
N SER A 135 14.55 9.37 0.94
CA SER A 135 15.63 9.10 -0.03
C SER A 135 16.39 10.36 -0.45
N ARG A 136 16.02 11.55 0.04
CA ARG A 136 16.52 12.86 -0.44
C ARG A 136 16.38 13.04 -1.96
N LYS A 137 15.44 12.32 -2.60
CA LYS A 137 15.17 12.34 -4.05
C LYS A 137 13.98 13.25 -4.37
N ASN A 138 14.01 14.47 -3.86
CA ASN A 138 12.95 15.46 -4.01
C ASN A 138 12.89 16.01 -5.45
N LYS A 139 12.19 15.30 -6.34
CA LYS A 139 11.79 15.84 -7.64
C LYS A 139 10.54 16.72 -7.44
N LYS A 140 10.72 18.03 -7.61
CA LYS A 140 9.67 19.04 -7.34
C LYS A 140 8.36 18.77 -8.09
N GLY A 141 8.42 18.36 -9.36
CA GLY A 141 7.23 18.12 -10.20
C GLY A 141 6.33 16.99 -9.68
N PRO A 142 6.82 15.73 -9.65
CA PRO A 142 6.01 14.60 -9.16
C PRO A 142 5.55 14.76 -7.71
N THR A 143 6.38 15.35 -6.84
CA THR A 143 6.02 15.61 -5.44
C THR A 143 4.88 16.63 -5.32
N LEU A 144 4.94 17.73 -6.09
CA LEU A 144 3.87 18.73 -6.12
C LEU A 144 2.58 18.13 -6.69
N GLN A 145 2.68 17.33 -7.74
CA GLN A 145 1.53 16.65 -8.32
C GLN A 145 0.85 15.70 -7.31
N ALA A 146 1.63 14.92 -6.56
CA ALA A 146 1.11 14.07 -5.50
C ALA A 146 0.40 14.89 -4.41
N LEU A 147 0.99 16.00 -3.96
CA LEU A 147 0.38 16.89 -2.96
C LEU A 147 -0.95 17.46 -3.47
N VAL A 148 -0.97 18.05 -4.67
CA VAL A 148 -2.20 18.59 -5.26
C VAL A 148 -3.26 17.50 -5.42
N GLY A 149 -2.86 16.29 -5.84
CA GLY A 149 -3.76 15.13 -5.95
C GLY A 149 -4.39 14.72 -4.63
N ILE A 150 -3.62 14.75 -3.53
CA ILE A 150 -4.13 14.48 -2.18
C ILE A 150 -5.16 15.52 -1.78
N TYR A 151 -4.84 16.81 -1.89
CA TYR A 151 -5.70 17.91 -1.46
C TYR A 151 -7.01 18.02 -2.24
N ASN A 152 -6.98 17.68 -3.52
CA ASN A 152 -8.17 17.73 -4.36
C ASN A 152 -9.13 16.56 -4.10
N ARG A 153 -8.78 15.60 -3.23
CA ARG A 153 -9.63 14.44 -2.95
C ARG A 153 -10.64 14.76 -1.84
N PRO A 154 -11.94 14.44 -2.04
CA PRO A 154 -12.90 14.50 -0.96
C PRO A 154 -12.46 13.62 0.21
N TYR A 155 -12.58 14.12 1.44
CA TYR A 155 -12.22 13.40 2.67
C TYR A 155 -10.75 12.94 2.73
N TYR A 156 -9.83 13.70 2.12
CA TYR A 156 -8.41 13.32 2.03
C TYR A 156 -7.75 13.03 3.39
N GLU A 157 -8.16 13.69 4.47
CA GLU A 157 -7.63 13.47 5.83
C GLU A 157 -7.86 12.03 6.30
N ARG A 158 -9.07 11.50 6.09
CA ARG A 158 -9.40 10.12 6.43
C ARG A 158 -8.61 9.14 5.57
N ASP A 159 -8.56 9.38 4.27
CA ASP A 159 -7.82 8.54 3.33
C ASP A 159 -6.30 8.57 3.62
N LEU A 160 -5.78 9.71 4.08
CA LEU A 160 -4.39 9.91 4.44
C LEU A 160 -4.01 9.04 5.64
N VAL A 161 -4.82 9.05 6.71
CA VAL A 161 -4.60 8.18 7.88
C VAL A 161 -4.57 6.71 7.45
N VAL A 162 -5.51 6.29 6.60
CA VAL A 162 -5.58 4.92 6.10
C VAL A 162 -4.34 4.56 5.27
N ALA A 163 -3.91 5.44 4.35
CA ALA A 163 -2.72 5.22 3.53
C ALA A 163 -1.43 5.15 4.37
N LEU A 164 -1.28 6.07 5.34
CA LEU A 164 -0.15 6.07 6.27
C LEU A 164 -0.06 4.77 7.06
N ASN A 165 -1.18 4.30 7.60
CA ASN A 165 -1.24 3.03 8.33
C ASN A 165 -0.76 1.86 7.47
N TYR A 166 -1.18 1.78 6.20
CA TYR A 166 -0.74 0.70 5.31
C TYR A 166 0.74 0.79 4.95
N ILE A 167 1.27 1.99 4.70
CA ILE A 167 2.70 2.18 4.42
C ILE A 167 3.54 1.84 5.65
N GLN A 168 3.05 2.15 6.86
CA GLN A 168 3.68 1.78 8.11
C GLN A 168 3.70 0.26 8.32
N VAL A 169 2.61 -0.44 7.97
CA VAL A 169 2.60 -1.91 7.99
C VAL A 169 3.70 -2.45 7.06
N ILE A 170 3.84 -1.93 5.84
CA ILE A 170 4.92 -2.33 4.93
C ILE A 170 6.30 -2.06 5.54
N TRP A 171 6.48 -0.90 6.18
CA TRP A 171 7.73 -0.58 6.88
C TRP A 171 8.06 -1.60 7.96
N SER A 172 7.07 -1.92 8.80
CA SER A 172 7.23 -2.90 9.88
C SER A 172 7.56 -4.31 9.37
N THR A 173 7.15 -4.67 8.14
CA THR A 173 7.45 -5.99 7.56
C THR A 173 8.89 -6.15 7.09
N VAL A 174 9.64 -5.05 6.99
CA VAL A 174 11.07 -5.03 6.66
C VAL A 174 11.93 -4.70 7.90
N GLY A 175 11.30 -4.19 8.96
CA GLY A 175 11.92 -3.49 10.09
C GLY A 175 12.74 -4.28 11.12
N ASP A 176 13.00 -5.58 10.93
CA ASP A 176 14.02 -6.31 11.71
C ASP A 176 15.46 -6.02 11.22
N SER A 177 15.59 -5.24 10.14
CA SER A 177 16.88 -4.74 9.69
C SER A 177 17.32 -3.63 10.64
N GLU A 178 18.49 -3.77 11.29
CA GLU A 178 19.14 -2.84 12.24
C GLU A 178 19.38 -1.39 11.74
N ILE A 179 18.64 -0.94 10.71
CA ILE A 179 18.54 0.45 10.32
C ILE A 179 17.55 1.12 11.29
N VAL A 180 17.99 1.27 12.53
CA VAL A 180 17.43 2.28 13.42
C VAL A 180 17.73 3.61 12.73
N ILE A 181 16.78 4.13 11.94
CA ILE A 181 16.78 5.52 11.50
C ILE A 181 16.48 6.35 12.76
N LYS A 182 17.45 6.42 13.66
CA LYS A 182 17.57 7.48 14.67
C LYS A 182 17.96 8.73 13.92
N VAL A 183 17.00 9.27 13.20
CA VAL A 183 17.09 10.60 12.66
C VAL A 183 15.88 11.30 13.23
N ASP A 184 16.12 12.33 14.04
CA ASP A 184 15.11 13.30 14.43
C ASP A 184 14.63 13.98 13.14
N ILE A 185 13.75 13.30 12.40
CA ILE A 185 13.21 13.78 11.12
C ILE A 185 11.93 14.52 11.44
N GLU A 186 12.10 15.76 11.84
CA GLU A 186 11.06 16.77 11.71
C GLU A 186 11.25 17.48 10.37
N ALA A 187 10.43 17.12 9.39
CA ALA A 187 10.26 17.94 8.21
C ALA A 187 9.66 19.28 8.63
N SER A 188 10.37 20.38 8.39
CA SER A 188 9.86 21.74 8.57
C SER A 188 9.27 22.26 7.26
N CYS A 189 8.18 23.02 7.33
CA CYS A 189 7.68 23.75 6.17
C CYS A 189 8.72 24.77 5.69
N ALA A 190 9.22 24.60 4.46
CA ALA A 190 10.20 25.52 3.86
C ALA A 190 9.69 26.96 3.69
N ALA A 191 8.36 27.16 3.69
CA ALA A 191 7.75 28.48 3.56
C ALA A 191 7.57 29.21 4.91
N HIS A 192 7.46 28.47 6.02
CA HIS A 192 7.06 29.04 7.32
C HIS A 192 8.07 28.83 8.45
N GLY A 193 9.18 28.10 8.21
CA GLY A 193 10.38 28.14 9.04
C GLY A 193 10.29 27.61 10.48
N GLY A 194 9.12 27.13 10.94
CA GLY A 194 8.93 26.61 12.30
C GLY A 194 8.75 25.09 12.33
N GLY A 195 9.68 24.37 12.95
CA GLY A 195 9.54 22.98 13.37
C GLY A 195 8.66 22.88 14.61
N SER A 196 7.39 23.24 14.49
CA SER A 196 6.39 23.04 15.53
C SER A 196 5.60 21.80 15.21
N LYS A 197 5.51 20.87 16.17
CA LYS A 197 4.54 19.76 16.17
C LYS A 197 3.17 20.32 15.79
N VAL A 198 2.80 20.11 14.53
CA VAL A 198 1.54 20.57 13.99
C VAL A 198 0.50 19.57 14.45
N ASP A 199 -0.32 19.96 15.43
CA ASP A 199 -1.58 19.29 15.67
C ASP A 199 -2.36 19.29 14.36
N ILE A 200 -2.72 18.09 13.88
CA ILE A 200 -3.35 17.84 12.58
C ILE A 200 -4.59 18.73 12.39
N GLU A 201 -5.24 19.17 13.48
CA GLU A 201 -6.47 19.93 13.46
C GLU A 201 -6.29 21.46 13.30
N ALA A 202 -5.08 22.03 13.44
CA ALA A 202 -4.91 23.47 13.65
C ALA A 202 -4.19 24.27 12.54
N SER A 203 -3.58 23.65 11.52
CA SER A 203 -2.76 24.41 10.53
C SER A 203 -3.07 24.17 9.05
N ILE A 204 -4.26 23.65 8.72
CA ILE A 204 -4.48 23.04 7.41
C ILE A 204 -4.77 24.02 6.26
N GLU A 205 -5.21 25.26 6.49
CA GLU A 205 -6.00 25.87 5.40
C GLU A 205 -5.24 26.44 4.18
N GLU A 206 -3.91 26.67 4.17
CA GLU A 206 -3.33 27.39 3.00
C GLU A 206 -1.96 26.94 2.46
N CYS A 207 -1.23 26.00 3.07
CA CYS A 207 0.16 25.70 2.65
C CYS A 207 0.47 24.25 2.29
N LEU A 208 0.67 24.00 1.00
CA LEU A 208 1.12 22.71 0.45
C LEU A 208 2.47 22.22 1.04
N PHE A 209 3.35 23.14 1.46
CA PHE A 209 4.62 22.77 2.10
C PHE A 209 4.46 22.39 3.58
N CYS A 210 3.52 22.99 4.31
CA CYS A 210 3.13 22.53 5.65
C CYS A 210 2.51 21.14 5.57
N SER A 211 1.74 20.90 4.51
CA SER A 211 1.09 19.61 4.26
C SER A 211 2.09 18.49 3.99
N HIS A 212 3.09 18.77 3.15
CA HIS A 212 4.22 17.87 2.92
C HIS A 212 4.95 17.57 4.23
N ALA A 213 5.28 18.61 5.00
CA ALA A 213 5.91 18.45 6.31
C ALA A 213 5.05 17.61 7.26
N MET A 214 3.74 17.84 7.31
CA MET A 214 2.79 17.09 8.13
C MET A 214 2.76 15.60 7.74
N ILE A 215 2.62 15.27 6.45
CA ILE A 215 2.60 13.86 6.00
C ILE A 215 3.88 13.14 6.45
N VAL A 216 5.03 13.79 6.26
CA VAL A 216 6.33 13.23 6.66
C VAL A 216 6.43 13.09 8.17
N ASN A 217 6.07 14.12 8.94
CA ASN A 217 6.15 14.10 10.41
C ASN A 217 5.18 13.10 11.03
N SER A 218 3.95 12.99 10.51
CA SER A 218 2.97 12.00 10.95
C SER A 218 3.47 10.57 10.71
N PHE A 219 4.18 10.34 9.59
CA PHE A 219 4.83 9.06 9.35
C PHE A 219 6.03 8.84 10.28
N SER A 220 6.95 9.81 10.39
CA SER A 220 8.14 9.68 11.23
C SER A 220 7.79 9.46 12.71
N SER A 221 6.79 10.16 13.23
CA SER A 221 6.33 10.02 14.62
C SER A 221 5.70 8.65 14.91
N SER A 222 5.17 7.95 13.90
CA SER A 222 4.62 6.60 14.07
C SER A 222 5.68 5.49 14.00
N LEU A 223 6.93 5.83 13.65
CA LEU A 223 8.07 4.90 13.64
C LEU A 223 8.83 4.85 14.99
N GLY A 224 8.53 5.76 15.92
CA GLY A 224 9.20 5.92 17.22
C GLY A 224 8.61 5.07 18.34
#